data_AF-A0A497KPK0-F1
#
_entry.id   AF-A0A497KPK0-F1
#
_cell.length_a   1.000
_cell.length_b   1.000
_cell.length_c   1.000
_cell.angle_alpha   90.00
_cell.angle_beta   90.00
_cell.angle_gamma   90.00
#
_symmetry.space_group_name_H-M   'P 1'
#
loop_
_entity.id
_entity.type
_entity.pdbx_description
1 polymer ?
#
loop_
_entity_poly.entity_id
_entity_poly.type
_entity_poly.pdbx_seq_one_letter_code
_entity_poly.pdbx_strand_id
1 'polypeptide(L)' 'MSDKKLSSAEQKVYDRVCQGDIMCKDLTPWESGAVPSLVRKGLVEIYKMNVSTSRVRMLKFMRLKT' A
#
# COMPACT_ATOMS: atom_id res chain seq x y z
N MET A 1 0.48 -21.35 9.79
CA MET A 1 0.26 -20.11 9.03
C MET A 1 1.60 -19.69 8.48
N SER A 2 1.77 -19.59 7.16
CA SER A 2 3.09 -19.42 6.56
C SER A 2 3.74 -18.11 6.99
N ASP A 3 4.89 -18.21 7.67
CA ASP A 3 5.81 -17.12 7.96
C ASP A 3 6.30 -16.49 6.66
N LYS A 4 5.51 -15.56 6.09
CA LYS A 4 5.95 -14.73 4.98
C LYS A 4 7.04 -13.81 5.52
N LYS A 5 8.30 -14.19 5.30
CA LYS A 5 9.47 -13.38 5.66
C LYS A 5 9.36 -12.04 4.93
N LEU A 6 8.95 -11.00 5.66
CA LEU A 6 8.91 -9.63 5.18
C LEU A 6 10.28 -8.98 5.46
N SER A 7 10.78 -8.20 4.51
CA SER A 7 11.91 -7.30 4.79
C SER A 7 11.46 -6.19 5.75
N SER A 8 12.41 -5.50 6.40
CA SER A 8 12.07 -4.39 7.30
C SER A 8 11.25 -3.29 6.62
N ALA A 9 11.49 -3.06 5.32
CA ALA A 9 10.70 -2.09 4.54
C ALA A 9 9.29 -2.61 4.23
N GLU A 10 9.17 -3.87 3.84
CA GLU A 10 7.87 -4.50 3.60
C GLU A 10 7.03 -4.55 4.88
N GLN A 11 7.63 -4.93 6.01
CA GLN A 11 6.97 -4.96 7.31
C GLN A 11 6.45 -3.58 7.69
N LYS A 12 7.28 -2.54 7.58
CA LYS A 12 6.89 -1.17 7.92
C LYS A 12 5.73 -0.65 7.06
N VAL A 13 5.75 -0.93 5.75
CA VAL A 13 4.64 -0.57 4.86
C VAL A 13 3.38 -1.37 5.23
N TYR A 14 3.53 -2.67 5.45
CA TYR A 14 2.41 -3.54 5.84
C TYR A 14 1.76 -3.09 7.15
N ASP A 15 2.55 -2.77 8.19
CA ASP A 15 2.06 -2.29 9.48
C ASP A 15 1.28 -0.98 9.34
N ARG A 16 1.72 -0.06 8.46
CA ARG A 16 0.97 1.17 8.16
C ARG A 16 -0.37 0.87 7.50
N VAL A 17 -0.39 -0.05 6.53
CA VAL A 17 -1.62 -0.46 5.85
C VAL A 17 -2.58 -1.17 6.82
N CYS A 18 -2.06 -1.91 7.81
CA CYS A 18 -2.86 -2.52 8.87
C CYS A 18 -3.55 -1.48 9.78
N GLN A 19 -2.98 -0.29 9.92
CA GLN A 19 -3.60 0.80 10.69
C GLN A 19 -4.66 1.56 9.88
N GLY A 20 -4.63 1.46 8.55
CA GLY A 20 -5.61 2.05 7.65
C GLY A 20 -5.08 2.22 6.23
N ASP A 21 -5.97 2.62 5.33
CA ASP A 21 -5.62 2.85 3.94
C ASP A 21 -4.63 4.00 3.79
N ILE A 22 -3.53 3.75 3.08
CA ILE A 22 -2.48 4.75 2.85
C ILE A 22 -2.48 5.22 1.40
N MET A 23 -2.23 6.51 1.17
CA MET A 23 -1.99 6.98 -0.20
C MET A 23 -0.60 6.57 -0.64
N CYS A 24 -0.47 6.05 -1.87
CA CYS A 24 0.83 5.66 -2.42
C CYS A 24 1.81 6.85 -2.51
N LYS A 25 1.31 8.08 -2.57
CA LYS A 25 2.14 9.31 -2.59
C LYS A 25 2.81 9.61 -1.24
N ASP A 26 2.26 9.09 -0.14
CA ASP A 26 2.75 9.36 1.22
C ASP A 26 3.91 8.41 1.59
N LEU A 27 4.22 7.46 0.72
CA LEU A 27 5.36 6.56 0.85
C LEU A 27 6.64 7.25 0.42
N THR A 28 7.71 7.03 1.18
CA THR A 28 9.05 7.41 0.73
C THR A 28 9.47 6.59 -0.50
N PRO A 29 10.44 7.05 -1.31
CA PRO A 29 10.94 6.27 -2.45
C PRO A 29 11.42 4.86 -2.06
N TRP A 30 12.01 4.73 -0.87
CA TRP A 30 12.46 3.45 -0.32
C TRP A 30 11.29 2.51 0.00
N GLU A 31 10.25 3.01 0.68
CA GLU A 31 9.04 2.25 1.00
C GLU A 31 8.26 1.87 -0.27
N SER A 32 8.26 2.75 -1.27
CA SER A 32 7.62 2.51 -2.57
C SER A 32 8.19 1.27 -3.27
N GLY A 33 9.48 0.97 -3.07
CA GLY A 33 10.12 -0.24 -3.59
C GLY A 33 9.58 -1.56 -2.99
N ALA A 34 9.03 -1.52 -1.77
CA ALA A 34 8.44 -2.69 -1.11
C ALA A 34 7.04 -3.02 -1.64
N VAL A 35 6.34 -2.04 -2.22
CA VAL A 35 4.93 -2.16 -2.63
C VAL A 35 4.71 -3.27 -3.67
N PRO A 36 5.46 -3.36 -4.78
CA PRO A 36 5.24 -4.41 -5.78
C PRO A 36 5.44 -5.82 -5.19
N SER A 37 6.32 -5.96 -4.19
CA SER A 37 6.53 -7.24 -3.51
C SER A 37 5.34 -7.61 -2.63
N LEU A 38 4.81 -6.68 -1.83
CA LEU A 38 3.62 -6.89 -1.00
C LEU A 38 2.38 -7.23 -1.84
N VAL A 39 2.19 -6.56 -2.98
CA VAL A 39 1.10 -6.85 -3.91
C VAL A 39 1.24 -8.25 -4.51
N ARG A 40 2.45 -8.64 -4.96
CA ARG A 40 2.72 -10.00 -5.48
C ARG A 40 2.52 -11.08 -4.43
N LYS A 41 2.85 -10.80 -3.16
CA LYS A 41 2.59 -11.69 -2.01
C LYS A 41 1.11 -11.77 -1.65
N GLY A 42 0.24 -10.98 -2.28
CA GLY A 42 -1.20 -10.93 -2.01
C GLY A 42 -1.54 -10.40 -0.63
N LEU A 43 -0.68 -9.55 -0.05
CA LEU A 43 -0.88 -8.97 1.28
C LEU A 43 -1.63 -7.65 1.23
N VAL A 44 -1.42 -6.90 0.15
CA VAL A 44 -2.02 -5.60 -0.07
C VAL A 44 -2.52 -5.50 -1.50
N GLU A 45 -3.44 -4.59 -1.74
CA GLU A 45 -3.87 -4.21 -3.08
C GLU A 45 -3.89 -2.70 -3.25
N ILE A 46 -3.76 -2.26 -4.50
CA ILE A 46 -3.78 -0.85 -4.88
C ILE A 46 -5.08 -0.57 -5.59
N TYR A 47 -5.79 0.45 -5.14
CA TYR A 47 -7.00 0.95 -5.79
C TYR A 47 -6.90 2.45 -6.06
N LYS A 48 -7.80 2.97 -6.88
CA LYS A 48 -7.88 4.41 -7.18
C LYS A 48 -9.17 4.96 -6.60
N MET A 49 -9.08 6.09 -5.92
CA MET A 49 -10.24 6.81 -5.38
C MET A 49 -10.27 8.22 -5.93
N ASN A 50 -11.46 8.71 -6.27
CA ASN A 50 -11.65 10.12 -6.59
C ASN A 50 -11.65 10.93 -5.29
N VAL A 51 -10.75 11.90 -5.18
CA VAL A 51 -10.61 12.73 -3.98
C VAL A 51 -11.12 14.16 -4.19
N SER A 52 -11.71 14.48 -5.35
CA SER A 52 -12.28 15.79 -5.62
C SER A 52 -13.55 15.71 -6.44
N THR A 53 -14.55 16.48 -6.03
CA THR A 53 -15.82 16.64 -6.76
C THR A 53 -15.69 17.55 -7.98
N SER A 54 -14.66 18.41 -8.02
CA SER A 54 -14.54 19.49 -9.02
C SER A 54 -13.42 19.29 -10.04
N ARG A 55 -12.47 18.38 -9.78
CA ARG A 55 -11.45 17.94 -10.74
C ARG A 55 -11.38 16.42 -10.72
N VAL A 56 -11.21 15.80 -11.89
CA VAL A 56 -10.97 14.35 -12.02
C VAL A 56 -9.56 14.02 -11.51
N ARG A 57 -9.35 14.14 -10.19
CA ARG A 57 -8.10 13.82 -9.52
C ARG A 57 -8.26 12.49 -8.82
N MET A 58 -7.86 11.44 -9.51
CA MET A 58 -7.79 10.10 -8.95
C MET A 58 -6.45 9.94 -8.21
N LEU A 59 -6.50 9.60 -6.92
CA LEU A 59 -5.31 9.22 -6.16
C LEU A 59 -5.26 7.69 -5.98
N LYS A 60 -4.03 7.16 -5.93
CA LYS A 60 -3.80 5.74 -5.65
C LYS A 60 -3.68 5.54 -4.15
N PHE A 61 -4.44 4.58 -3.65
CA PHE A 61 -4.46 4.15 -2.27
C PHE A 61 -4.08 2.67 -2.20
N MET A 62 -3.60 2.27 -1.04
CA MET A 62 -3.24 0.91 -0.72
C MET A 62 -3.99 0.46 0.52
N ARG A 63 -4.54 -0.75 0.47
CA ARG A 63 -5.26 -1.39 1.56
C ARG A 63 -4.84 -2.84 1.71
N LEU A 64 -5.16 -3.45 2.85
CA LEU A 64 -4.98 -4.87 3.05
C LEU A 64 -5.82 -5.65 2.06
N LYS A 65 -5.24 -6.72 1.50
CA LYS A 65 -5.97 -7.67 0.68
C LYS A 65 -6.55 -8.72 1.62
N THR A 66 -7.88 -8.68 1.81
CA THR A 66 -8.62 -9.69 2.56
C THR A 66 -8.78 -10.96 1.74
#